data_AF-A0A6P7FAW3-F1
#
_entry.id   AF-A0A6P7FAW3-F1
#
_cell.length_a   1.000
_cell.length_b   1.000
_cell.length_c   1.000
_cell.angle_alpha   90.00
_cell.angle_beta   90.00
_cell.angle_gamma   90.00
#
_symmetry.space_group_name_H-M   'P 1'
#
loop_
_entity.id
_entity.type
_entity.pdbx_description
1 polymer ?
#
loop_
_entity_poly.entity_id
_entity_poly.type
_entity_poly.pdbx_seq_one_letter_code
_entity_poly.pdbx_strand_id
1 'polypeptide(L)'
;MNTLLVASVFCAIFAIGLTVPVLTGPGPAFQVTDGECENVSRDELVRQEQVNKGGFPFVTKQADVEYLGDPSKVIYCVQALSSDDPSVGSIAEITVGGVGHDFVNVHLTSKKGGPLHYDVEIYARAPNNNIK
;
A
#
# COMPACT_ATOMS: atom_id res chain seq x y z
N MET A 1 1.06 52.56 -42.82
CA MET A 1 0.85 53.55 -41.74
C MET A 1 -0.09 52.92 -40.72
N ASN A 2 0.41 52.76 -39.49
CA ASN A 2 -0.29 52.56 -38.21
C ASN A 2 -0.86 51.17 -37.83
N THR A 3 -0.01 50.44 -37.10
CA THR A 3 -0.21 49.89 -35.74
C THR A 3 -1.62 49.71 -35.19
N LEU A 4 -1.92 48.48 -34.74
CA LEU A 4 -2.74 48.24 -33.54
C LEU A 4 -2.35 46.91 -32.86
N LEU A 5 -1.71 47.11 -31.70
CA LEU A 5 -1.34 46.19 -30.64
C LEU A 5 -2.60 45.80 -29.84
N VAL A 6 -2.88 44.51 -29.60
CA VAL A 6 -3.69 44.10 -28.44
C VAL A 6 -3.20 42.77 -27.87
N ALA A 7 -2.53 42.91 -26.71
CA ALA A 7 -2.50 42.06 -25.53
C ALA A 7 -2.39 40.52 -25.71
N SER A 8 -1.15 40.03 -25.57
CA SER A 8 -0.83 38.68 -25.11
C SER A 8 -1.35 38.50 -23.68
N VAL A 9 -2.40 37.69 -23.52
CA VAL A 9 -2.87 37.22 -22.22
C VAL A 9 -1.91 36.14 -21.77
N PHE A 10 -0.98 36.52 -20.89
CA PHE A 10 -0.21 35.58 -20.08
C PHE A 10 -1.18 34.81 -19.18
N CYS A 11 -1.61 33.64 -19.66
CA CYS A 11 -2.22 32.64 -18.80
C CYS A 11 -1.07 32.04 -17.97
N ALA A 12 -0.78 32.69 -16.84
CA ALA A 12 0.01 32.11 -15.77
C ALA A 12 -0.79 30.92 -15.23
N ILE A 13 -0.63 29.76 -15.87
CA ILE A 13 -1.08 28.49 -15.32
C ILE A 13 -0.20 28.27 -14.10
N PHE A 14 -0.76 28.60 -12.95
CA PHE A 14 -0.24 28.31 -11.64
C PHE A 14 -0.16 26.78 -11.55
N ALA A 15 1.00 26.22 -11.88
CA ALA A 15 1.34 24.85 -11.56
C ALA A 15 1.46 24.79 -10.03
N ILE A 16 0.31 24.65 -9.36
CA ILE A 16 0.27 24.19 -7.98
C ILE A 16 0.92 22.81 -8.04
N GLY A 17 2.20 22.75 -7.68
CA GLY A 17 2.91 21.51 -7.44
C GLY A 17 2.15 20.78 -6.36
N LEU A 18 1.28 19.85 -6.77
CA LEU A 18 0.77 18.80 -5.92
C LEU A 18 2.01 18.00 -5.50
N THR A 19 2.57 18.38 -4.35
CA THR A 19 3.50 17.52 -3.62
C THR A 19 2.66 16.34 -3.18
N VAL A 20 2.62 15.30 -4.02
CA VAL A 20 2.07 14.01 -3.59
C VAL A 20 2.94 13.58 -2.42
N PRO A 21 2.40 13.44 -1.19
CA PRO A 21 3.18 12.88 -0.11
C PRO A 21 3.62 11.48 -0.58
N VAL A 22 4.93 11.28 -0.67
CA VAL A 22 5.51 9.95 -0.83
C VAL A 22 5.13 9.22 0.44
N LEU A 23 4.21 8.28 0.33
CA LEU A 23 3.83 7.37 1.39
C LEU A 23 5.10 6.61 1.80
N THR A 24 5.60 6.91 3.00
CA THR A 24 6.74 6.21 3.60
C THR A 24 6.26 4.86 4.14
N GLY A 25 5.90 3.96 3.22
CA GLY A 25 5.76 2.55 3.55
C GLY A 25 7.15 1.94 3.80
N PRO A 26 7.25 0.88 4.61
CA PRO A 26 8.45 0.05 4.62
C PRO A 26 8.69 -0.46 3.19
N GLY A 27 9.89 -0.22 2.65
CA GLY A 27 10.26 -0.69 1.32
C GLY A 27 10.14 -2.21 1.18
N PRO A 28 10.32 -2.76 -0.02
CA PRO A 28 10.08 -4.17 -0.30
C PRO A 28 10.90 -5.06 0.63
N ALA A 29 10.21 -5.95 1.34
CA ALA A 29 10.80 -6.84 2.32
C ALA A 29 10.20 -8.24 2.21
N PHE A 30 10.91 -9.26 2.72
CA PHE A 30 10.39 -10.64 2.73
C PHE A 30 9.05 -10.74 3.49
N GLN A 31 8.91 -9.95 4.56
CA GLN A 31 7.68 -9.78 5.32
C GLN A 31 7.48 -8.29 5.59
N VAL A 32 6.22 -7.86 5.61
CA VAL A 32 5.85 -6.50 6.01
C VAL A 32 5.01 -6.59 7.27
N THR A 33 5.35 -5.76 8.26
CA THR A 33 4.54 -5.52 9.45
C THR A 33 4.64 -4.03 9.71
N ASP A 34 3.52 -3.34 9.58
CA ASP A 34 3.44 -1.88 9.74
C ASP A 34 2.36 -1.55 10.77
N GLY A 35 2.66 -0.62 11.68
CA GLY A 35 1.76 -0.16 12.74
C GLY A 35 1.76 -0.97 14.04
N GLU A 36 0.65 -0.90 14.78
CA GLU A 36 0.48 -1.50 16.12
C GLU A 36 -0.07 -2.94 16.02
N CYS A 37 0.79 -3.89 15.67
CA CYS A 37 0.38 -5.28 15.39
C CYS A 37 0.48 -6.25 16.59
N GLU A 38 1.00 -5.82 17.74
CA GLU A 38 1.22 -6.71 18.90
C GLU A 38 -0.07 -7.10 19.64
N ASN A 39 -1.10 -6.24 19.58
CA ASN A 39 -2.36 -6.42 20.31
C ASN A 39 -3.56 -6.26 19.37
N VAL A 40 -3.59 -7.08 18.32
CA VAL A 40 -4.68 -7.07 17.35
C VAL A 40 -5.89 -7.85 17.86
N SER A 41 -7.09 -7.28 17.71
CA SER A 41 -8.34 -7.99 17.97
C SER A 41 -8.89 -8.60 16.68
N ARG A 42 -9.45 -9.80 16.76
CA ARG A 42 -10.15 -10.43 15.62
C ARG A 42 -11.35 -9.63 15.15
N ASP A 43 -11.99 -8.88 16.03
CA ASP A 43 -13.15 -8.04 15.67
C ASP A 43 -12.74 -6.79 14.86
N GLU A 44 -11.44 -6.47 14.85
CA GLU A 44 -10.86 -5.34 14.11
C GLU A 44 -10.18 -5.81 12.80
N LEU A 45 -10.16 -7.13 12.53
CA LEU A 45 -9.69 -7.69 11.26
C LEU A 45 -10.67 -7.32 10.15
N VAL A 46 -10.23 -6.50 9.21
CA VAL A 46 -11.08 -6.01 8.11
C VAL A 46 -10.80 -6.73 6.79
N ARG A 47 -9.60 -7.27 6.63
CA ARG A 47 -9.23 -8.08 5.46
C ARG A 47 -8.25 -9.16 5.87
N GLN A 48 -8.51 -10.38 5.41
CA GLN A 48 -7.55 -11.47 5.42
C GLN A 48 -7.53 -12.11 4.04
N GLU A 49 -6.35 -12.28 3.47
CA GLU A 49 -6.18 -12.93 2.18
C GLU A 49 -4.94 -13.81 2.17
N GLN A 50 -5.14 -15.09 1.84
CA GLN A 50 -4.07 -16.04 1.63
C GLN A 50 -3.74 -16.15 0.15
N VAL A 51 -2.57 -15.67 -0.23
CA VAL A 51 -2.07 -15.71 -1.61
C VAL A 51 -1.19 -16.93 -1.76
N ASN A 52 -1.65 -17.93 -2.51
CA ASN A 52 -0.89 -19.14 -2.79
C ASN A 52 -0.71 -19.35 -4.29
N LYS A 53 0.48 -19.04 -4.81
CA LYS A 53 0.84 -19.27 -6.22
C LYS A 53 2.09 -20.13 -6.32
N GLY A 54 1.96 -21.30 -6.93
CA GLY A 54 3.07 -22.20 -7.17
C GLY A 54 4.16 -21.60 -8.08
N GLY A 55 5.40 -22.03 -7.86
CA GLY A 55 6.55 -21.62 -8.67
C GLY A 55 6.50 -22.20 -10.09
N PHE A 56 6.93 -21.41 -11.07
CA PHE A 56 7.11 -21.87 -12.44
C PHE A 56 8.43 -21.35 -13.01
N PRO A 57 9.29 -22.21 -13.60
CA PRO A 57 10.60 -21.80 -14.10
C PRO A 57 10.52 -20.57 -14.99
N PHE A 58 11.46 -19.64 -14.77
CA PHE A 58 11.63 -18.40 -15.52
C PHE A 58 10.47 -17.39 -15.47
N VAL A 59 9.46 -17.61 -14.64
CA VAL A 59 8.32 -16.69 -14.48
C VAL A 59 8.35 -16.07 -13.09
N THR A 60 8.09 -14.77 -13.02
CA THR A 60 7.80 -14.04 -11.78
C THR A 60 6.28 -13.99 -11.59
N LYS A 61 5.83 -14.13 -10.35
CA LYS A 61 4.43 -14.00 -9.95
C LYS A 61 4.24 -12.71 -9.19
N GLN A 62 3.08 -12.10 -9.41
CA GLN A 62 2.65 -10.89 -8.72
C GLN A 62 1.23 -11.09 -8.20
N ALA A 63 0.91 -10.43 -7.10
CA ALA A 63 -0.44 -10.33 -6.57
C ALA A 63 -0.58 -8.98 -5.85
N ASP A 64 -1.77 -8.41 -5.92
CA ASP A 64 -2.13 -7.19 -5.22
C ASP A 64 -3.25 -7.53 -4.25
N VAL A 65 -3.05 -7.22 -2.97
CA VAL A 65 -4.08 -7.34 -1.93
C VAL A 65 -4.52 -5.94 -1.57
N GLU A 66 -5.75 -5.62 -2.00
CA GLU A 66 -6.33 -4.30 -1.82
C GLU A 66 -7.41 -4.33 -0.74
N TYR A 67 -7.41 -3.27 0.07
CA TYR A 67 -8.50 -2.97 0.98
C TYR A 67 -8.90 -1.50 0.79
N LEU A 68 -10.18 -1.31 0.47
CA LEU A 68 -10.85 -0.03 0.40
C LEU A 68 -11.90 -0.03 1.52
N GLY A 69 -11.58 0.63 2.62
CA GLY A 69 -12.34 0.60 3.85
C GLY A 69 -13.42 1.67 3.95
N ASP A 70 -14.05 1.70 5.12
CA ASP A 70 -14.99 2.73 5.52
C ASP A 70 -14.21 3.97 6.03
N PRO A 71 -14.56 5.21 5.60
CA PRO A 71 -13.94 6.45 6.08
C PRO A 71 -14.01 6.67 7.60
N SER A 72 -14.88 5.95 8.30
CA SER A 72 -15.01 5.98 9.76
C SER A 72 -14.01 5.09 10.51
N LYS A 73 -13.21 4.30 9.79
CA LYS A 73 -12.16 3.44 10.37
C LYS A 73 -10.81 3.79 9.78
N VAL A 74 -9.78 3.72 10.61
CA VAL A 74 -8.39 3.87 10.21
C VAL A 74 -7.66 2.56 10.41
N ILE A 75 -6.88 2.19 9.40
CA ILE A 75 -5.97 1.05 9.47
C ILE A 75 -4.91 1.38 10.52
N TYR A 76 -4.68 0.45 11.44
CA TYR A 76 -3.66 0.63 12.48
C TYR A 76 -2.62 -0.48 12.46
N CYS A 77 -2.87 -1.58 11.75
CA CYS A 77 -1.91 -2.66 11.55
C CYS A 77 -2.10 -3.29 10.16
N VAL A 78 -0.99 -3.50 9.46
CA VAL A 78 -0.91 -4.26 8.20
C VAL A 78 0.18 -5.31 8.34
N GLN A 79 -0.15 -6.56 8.08
CA GLN A 79 0.79 -7.68 8.09
C GLN A 79 0.73 -8.41 6.75
N ALA A 80 1.89 -8.63 6.14
CA ALA A 80 2.04 -9.51 4.99
C ALA A 80 3.18 -10.48 5.31
N LEU A 81 2.81 -11.67 5.76
CA LEU A 81 3.74 -12.67 6.27
C LEU A 81 3.91 -13.77 5.22
N SER A 82 5.13 -13.94 4.74
CA SER A 82 5.47 -15.07 3.87
C SER A 82 5.57 -16.35 4.70
N SER A 83 5.00 -17.43 4.17
CA SER A 83 5.13 -18.78 4.74
C SER A 83 6.31 -19.56 4.15
N ASP A 84 7.01 -18.97 3.17
CA ASP A 84 8.21 -19.56 2.55
C ASP A 84 9.48 -19.31 3.38
N ASP A 85 10.61 -19.83 2.92
CA ASP A 85 11.93 -19.46 3.44
C ASP A 85 12.44 -18.15 2.79
N PRO A 86 13.10 -17.24 3.53
CA PRO A 86 13.64 -16.00 2.95
C PRO A 86 14.54 -16.20 1.73
N SER A 87 15.22 -17.35 1.61
CA SER A 87 16.06 -17.69 0.45
C SER A 87 15.28 -17.87 -0.86
N VAL A 88 13.97 -18.12 -0.77
CA VAL A 88 13.06 -18.18 -1.94
C VAL A 88 12.96 -16.83 -2.63
N GLY A 89 13.09 -15.73 -1.87
CA GLY A 89 13.24 -14.37 -2.39
C GLY A 89 11.93 -13.73 -2.88
N SER A 90 10.78 -14.12 -2.33
CA SER A 90 9.57 -13.33 -2.46
C SER A 90 9.65 -12.06 -1.63
N ILE A 91 8.93 -11.02 -2.03
CA ILE A 91 8.85 -9.73 -1.34
C ILE A 91 7.40 -9.26 -1.27
N ALA A 92 7.12 -8.49 -0.23
CA ALA A 92 5.89 -7.74 -0.02
C ALA A 92 6.25 -6.26 0.16
N GLU A 93 5.37 -5.38 -0.31
CA GLU A 93 5.52 -3.93 -0.25
C GLU A 93 4.15 -3.28 -0.11
N ILE A 94 4.02 -2.27 0.77
CA ILE A 94 2.84 -1.41 0.78
C ILE A 94 3.08 -0.32 -0.27
N THR A 95 2.32 -0.32 -1.35
CA THR A 95 2.53 0.62 -2.46
C THR A 95 1.73 1.91 -2.29
N VAL A 96 0.54 1.80 -1.70
CA VAL A 96 -0.42 2.90 -1.56
C VAL A 96 -1.20 2.73 -0.24
N GLY A 97 -1.50 3.84 0.44
CA GLY A 97 -2.23 3.86 1.71
C GLY A 97 -1.43 3.27 2.87
N GLY A 98 -2.08 2.46 3.71
CA GLY A 98 -1.46 1.79 4.84
C GLY A 98 -1.95 2.30 6.18
N VAL A 99 -1.10 2.21 7.20
CA VAL A 99 -1.43 2.65 8.56
C VAL A 99 -1.77 4.15 8.57
N GLY A 100 -2.87 4.50 9.26
CA GLY A 100 -3.42 5.84 9.32
C GLY A 100 -4.38 6.19 8.17
N HIS A 101 -4.51 5.33 7.17
CA HIS A 101 -5.45 5.49 6.05
C HIS A 101 -6.66 4.56 6.20
N ASP A 102 -7.73 4.82 5.46
CA ASP A 102 -8.88 3.93 5.29
C ASP A 102 -8.71 2.96 4.10
N PHE A 103 -7.61 3.06 3.37
CA PHE A 103 -7.25 2.17 2.26
C PHE A 103 -5.80 1.70 2.36
N VAL A 104 -5.53 0.54 1.75
CA VAL A 104 -4.16 0.03 1.53
C VAL A 104 -4.11 -0.86 0.29
N ASN A 105 -3.00 -0.81 -0.43
CA ASN A 105 -2.61 -1.82 -1.42
C ASN A 105 -1.28 -2.44 -0.97
N VAL A 106 -1.30 -3.76 -0.81
CA VAL A 106 -0.10 -4.57 -0.57
C VAL A 106 0.25 -5.31 -1.85
N HIS A 107 1.40 -4.96 -2.43
CA HIS A 107 1.94 -5.60 -3.61
C HIS A 107 2.89 -6.73 -3.21
N LEU A 108 2.67 -7.91 -3.77
CA LEU A 108 3.46 -9.12 -3.52
C LEU A 108 4.14 -9.54 -4.80
N THR A 109 5.44 -9.80 -4.75
CA THR A 109 6.23 -10.26 -5.90
C THR A 109 7.09 -11.45 -5.54
N SER A 110 7.10 -12.48 -6.39
CA SER A 110 7.99 -13.63 -6.23
C SER A 110 9.36 -13.36 -6.85
N LYS A 111 10.37 -14.12 -6.42
CA LYS A 111 11.56 -14.29 -7.26
C LYS A 111 11.19 -15.07 -8.53
N LYS A 112 11.95 -14.86 -9.60
CA LYS A 112 11.85 -15.64 -10.84
C LYS A 112 11.99 -17.13 -10.55
N GLY A 113 10.98 -17.93 -10.91
CA GLY A 113 10.96 -19.37 -10.65
C GLY A 113 10.45 -19.78 -9.26
N GLY A 114 10.37 -18.83 -8.32
CA GLY A 114 9.91 -19.08 -6.96
C GLY A 114 8.39 -19.08 -6.83
N PRO A 115 7.85 -19.71 -5.78
CA PRO A 115 6.45 -19.55 -5.38
C PRO A 115 6.18 -18.15 -4.79
N LEU A 116 4.90 -17.90 -4.53
CA LEU A 116 4.40 -16.75 -3.79
C LEU A 116 3.37 -17.25 -2.77
N HIS A 117 3.77 -17.41 -1.51
CA HIS A 117 2.89 -17.83 -0.41
C HIS A 117 2.86 -16.78 0.71
N TYR A 118 1.79 -15.99 0.79
CA TYR A 118 1.62 -14.95 1.81
C TYR A 118 0.27 -15.08 2.52
N ASP A 119 0.26 -14.79 3.82
CA ASP A 119 -0.94 -14.43 4.58
C ASP A 119 -0.92 -12.92 4.80
N VAL A 120 -1.92 -12.23 4.26
CA VAL A 120 -2.06 -10.78 4.38
C VAL A 120 -3.24 -10.48 5.29
N GLU A 121 -2.98 -9.80 6.40
CA GLU A 121 -3.97 -9.38 7.37
C GLU A 121 -3.93 -7.85 7.54
N ILE A 122 -5.10 -7.23 7.48
CA ILE A 122 -5.26 -5.79 7.64
C ILE A 122 -6.28 -5.56 8.74
N TYR A 123 -5.91 -4.72 9.70
CA TYR A 123 -6.72 -4.38 10.86
C TYR A 123 -7.04 -2.90 10.88
N ALA A 124 -8.31 -2.57 11.12
CA ALA A 124 -8.78 -1.19 11.18
C ALA A 124 -9.81 -0.99 12.28
N ARG A 125 -9.74 0.17 12.93
CA ARG A 125 -10.62 0.54 14.05
C ARG A 125 -11.07 1.99 13.92
N ALA A 126 -12.11 2.36 14.66
CA ALA A 126 -12.54 3.75 14.71
C ALA A 126 -11.39 4.64 15.23
N PRO A 127 -11.20 5.86 14.70
CA PRO A 127 -10.15 6.75 15.16
C PRO A 127 -10.38 7.10 16.65
N ASN A 128 -9.30 7.06 17.43
CA ASN A 128 -9.34 7.40 18.85
C ASN A 128 -9.58 8.92 18.99
N ASN A 129 -10.80 9.33 19.33
CA ASN A 129 -11.20 10.74 19.51
C ASN A 129 -10.63 11.42 20.78
N ASN A 130 -9.54 10.89 21.35
CA ASN A 130 -9.00 11.31 22.66
C ASN A 130 -7.84 12.31 22.56
N ILE A 131 -7.65 12.97 21.43
CA ILE A 131 -6.71 14.11 21.32
C ILE A 131 -7.54 15.39 21.50
N LYS A 132 -7.58 15.89 22.74
CA LYS A 132 -7.98 17.26 23.08
C LYS A 132 -6.74 18.15 23.18
#